data_AF-A0A1H3FTW2-F1
#
_entry.id   AF-A0A1H3FTW2-F1
#
_cell.length_a   1.000
_cell.length_b   1.000
_cell.length_c   1.000
_cell.angle_alpha   90.00
_cell.angle_beta   90.00
_cell.angle_gamma   90.00
#
_symmetry.space_group_name_H-M   'P 1'
#
loop_
_entity.id
_entity.type
_entity.pdbx_description
1 polymer ?
#
loop_
_entity_poly.entity_id
_entity_poly.type
_entity_poly.pdbx_seq_one_letter_code
_entity_poly.pdbx_strand_id
1 'polypeptide(L)'
;MELRPGGTVLVGEPFWRVDPPDQETVEDCSATSRDDYADLPGLVGLFGRHGWDVIEMVLADEDSRDRYVAAQWAPTRTWLDAHPGDELAGAMRAELDEAPLRYVRHLRPHLGWGVFALRRR
;
A
#
# COMPACT_ATOMS: atom_id res chain seq x y z
N MET A 1 -0.40 -2.36 24.92
CA MET A 1 0.59 -3.38 24.49
C MET A 1 1.95 -2.84 24.88
N GLU A 2 2.61 -3.42 25.87
CA GLU A 2 3.95 -2.98 26.30
C GLU A 2 5.01 -3.85 25.62
N LEU A 3 6.02 -3.21 25.03
CA LEU A 3 7.21 -3.91 24.56
C LEU A 3 8.11 -4.24 25.75
N ARG A 4 8.49 -5.52 25.85
CA ARG A 4 9.53 -5.94 26.79
C ARG A 4 10.87 -5.30 26.39
N PRO A 5 11.75 -4.98 27.35
CA PRO A 5 13.10 -4.51 27.06
C PRO A 5 13.82 -5.43 26.07
N GLY A 6 14.35 -4.85 24.99
CA GLY A 6 15.00 -5.58 23.91
C GLY A 6 14.07 -6.20 22.86
N GLY A 7 12.75 -6.03 22.98
CA GLY A 7 11.77 -6.50 22.00
C GLY A 7 11.88 -5.79 20.65
N THR A 8 11.44 -6.49 19.61
CA THR A 8 11.35 -5.99 18.23
C THR A 8 9.91 -5.65 17.91
N VAL A 9 9.68 -4.49 17.29
CA VAL A 9 8.39 -4.10 16.70
C VAL A 9 8.44 -4.38 15.21
N LEU A 10 7.37 -4.95 14.65
CA LEU A 10 7.18 -5.03 13.20
C LEU A 10 6.12 -4.01 12.80
N VAL A 11 6.44 -3.15 11.85
CA VAL A 11 5.51 -2.15 11.31
C VAL A 11 5.47 -2.29 9.79
N GLY A 12 4.27 -2.40 9.23
CA GLY A 12 4.06 -2.36 7.79
C GLY A 12 3.65 -0.94 7.37
N GLU A 13 4.44 -0.29 6.53
CA GLU A 13 4.22 1.11 6.15
C GLU A 13 4.28 1.28 4.63
N PRO A 14 3.36 2.08 4.05
CA PRO A 14 3.52 2.58 2.69
C PRO A 14 4.58 3.68 2.61
N PHE A 15 5.13 3.89 1.42
CA PHE A 15 6.04 5.00 1.11
C PHE A 15 5.95 5.36 -0.37
N TRP A 16 6.32 6.57 -0.76
CA TRP A 16 6.46 6.93 -2.17
C TRP A 16 7.73 6.28 -2.76
N ARG A 17 7.57 5.43 -3.78
CA ARG A 17 8.67 4.93 -4.63
C ARG A 17 9.13 6.00 -5.62
N VAL A 18 8.15 6.71 -6.17
CA VAL A 18 8.30 7.85 -7.08
C VAL A 18 7.35 8.92 -6.56
N ASP A 19 7.81 10.16 -6.53
CA ASP A 19 6.99 11.30 -6.11
C ASP A 19 5.74 11.38 -7.02
N PRO A 20 4.53 11.44 -6.44
CA PRO A 20 3.32 11.51 -7.25
C PRO A 20 3.30 12.85 -8.00
N PRO A 21 3.06 12.85 -9.33
CA PRO A 21 3.15 14.06 -10.14
C PRO A 21 1.96 15.02 -9.93
N ASP A 22 0.84 14.52 -9.41
CA ASP A 22 -0.42 15.23 -9.27
C ASP A 22 -1.29 14.66 -8.13
N GLN A 23 -2.34 15.38 -7.80
CA GLN A 23 -3.30 15.01 -6.75
C GLN A 23 -4.11 13.75 -7.13
N GLU A 24 -4.38 13.52 -8.41
CA GLU A 24 -5.06 12.29 -8.89
C GLU A 24 -4.23 11.06 -8.52
N THR A 25 -2.92 11.08 -8.74
CA THR A 25 -2.02 9.99 -8.35
C THR A 25 -1.97 9.79 -6.83
N VAL A 26 -2.03 10.87 -6.05
CA VAL A 26 -2.08 10.80 -4.57
C VAL A 26 -3.34 10.07 -4.11
N GLU A 27 -4.49 10.49 -4.62
CA GLU A 27 -5.81 9.93 -4.26
C GLU A 27 -5.94 8.48 -4.70
N ASP A 28 -5.48 8.15 -5.91
CA ASP A 28 -5.46 6.78 -6.42
C ASP A 28 -4.55 5.87 -5.59
N CYS A 29 -3.50 6.41 -4.99
CA CYS A 29 -2.65 5.68 -4.02
C CYS A 29 -3.22 5.64 -2.60
N SER A 30 -4.51 5.97 -2.43
CA SER A 30 -5.21 5.98 -1.14
C SER A 30 -4.60 6.92 -0.10
N ALA A 31 -3.99 8.02 -0.55
CA ALA A 31 -3.55 9.14 0.29
C ALA A 31 -4.49 10.33 0.09
N THR A 32 -4.58 11.19 1.11
CA THR A 32 -5.28 12.49 1.02
C THR A 32 -4.33 13.58 0.54
N SER A 33 -3.05 13.49 0.91
CA SER A 33 -2.01 14.44 0.52
C SER A 33 -0.68 13.75 0.19
N ARG A 34 0.17 14.41 -0.60
CA ARG A 34 1.54 13.95 -0.86
C ARG A 34 2.36 13.80 0.42
N ASP A 35 2.03 14.55 1.47
CA ASP A 35 2.75 14.54 2.74
C ASP A 35 2.33 13.38 3.66
N ASP A 36 1.27 12.65 3.32
CA ASP A 36 0.80 11.50 4.10
C ASP A 36 1.84 10.38 4.11
N TYR A 37 2.63 10.26 3.02
CA TYR A 37 3.72 9.31 2.91
C TYR A 37 5.07 10.00 2.70
N ALA A 38 6.11 9.49 3.36
CA ALA A 38 7.48 9.81 3.04
C ALA A 38 7.96 8.94 1.86
N ASP A 39 9.08 9.32 1.25
CA ASP A 39 9.86 8.37 0.46
C ASP A 39 10.57 7.36 1.39
N LEU A 40 11.17 6.30 0.83
CA LEU A 40 11.82 5.27 1.64
C LEU A 40 12.94 5.84 2.55
N PRO A 41 13.86 6.71 2.08
CA PRO A 41 14.84 7.36 2.95
C PRO A 41 14.21 8.20 4.06
N GLY A 42 13.17 8.97 3.73
CA GLY A 42 12.45 9.81 4.69
C GLY A 42 11.75 9.00 5.77
N LEU A 43 11.15 7.86 5.41
CA LEU A 43 10.50 6.93 6.34
C LEU A 43 11.53 6.27 7.29
N VAL A 44 12.65 5.77 6.76
CA VAL A 44 13.73 5.22 7.59
C VAL A 44 14.31 6.29 8.52
N GLY A 45 14.50 7.50 8.01
CA GLY A 45 14.92 8.65 8.81
C GLY A 45 13.93 9.04 9.90
N LEU A 46 12.63 8.91 9.64
CA LEU A 46 11.55 9.18 10.60
C LEU A 46 11.64 8.24 11.80
N PHE A 47 11.81 6.93 11.59
CA PHE A 47 12.02 5.98 12.68
C PHE A 47 13.21 6.37 13.56
N GLY A 48 14.33 6.75 12.94
CA GLY A 48 15.52 7.22 13.63
C GLY A 48 15.27 8.45 14.51
N ARG A 49 14.54 9.45 14.00
CA ARG A 49 14.17 10.66 14.75
C ARG A 49 13.27 10.35 15.95
N HIS A 50 12.48 9.28 15.86
CA HIS A 50 11.64 8.80 16.96
C HIS A 50 12.36 7.81 17.89
N GLY A 51 13.67 7.64 17.75
CA GLY A 51 14.48 6.83 18.66
C GLY A 51 14.39 5.33 18.41
N TRP A 52 14.13 4.94 17.16
CA TRP A 52 14.13 3.55 16.72
C TRP A 52 15.30 3.29 15.78
N ASP A 53 15.92 2.13 15.93
CA ASP A 53 16.81 1.55 14.93
C ASP A 53 16.01 0.61 14.04
N VAL A 54 16.13 0.79 12.72
CA VAL A 54 15.68 -0.19 11.73
C VAL A 54 16.73 -1.28 11.66
N ILE A 55 16.38 -2.49 12.09
CA ILE A 55 17.31 -3.63 12.15
C ILE A 55 17.12 -4.62 10.99
N GLU A 56 15.95 -4.60 10.35
CA GLU A 56 15.63 -5.39 9.16
C GLU A 56 14.54 -4.65 8.36
N MET A 57 14.51 -4.82 7.05
CA MET A 57 13.38 -4.39 6.22
C MET A 57 13.12 -5.39 5.10
N VAL A 58 11.84 -5.65 4.82
CA VAL A 58 11.39 -6.45 3.67
C VAL A 58 10.45 -5.58 2.85
N LEU A 59 10.86 -5.25 1.62
CA LEU A 59 10.09 -4.42 0.72
C LEU A 59 9.34 -5.29 -0.28
N ALA A 60 8.08 -4.96 -0.53
CA ALA A 60 7.32 -5.60 -1.59
C ALA A 60 7.88 -5.16 -2.95
N ASP A 61 8.23 -6.14 -3.78
CA ASP A 61 8.58 -5.91 -5.18
C ASP A 61 7.30 -5.77 -6.03
N GLU A 62 7.48 -5.47 -7.32
CA GLU A 62 6.34 -5.31 -8.22
C GLU A 62 5.58 -6.63 -8.42
N ASP A 63 6.27 -7.76 -8.49
CA ASP A 63 5.65 -9.07 -8.72
C ASP A 63 4.75 -9.50 -7.56
N SER A 64 5.19 -9.30 -6.32
CA SER A 64 4.40 -9.61 -5.12
C SER A 64 3.17 -8.70 -5.02
N ARG A 65 3.31 -7.43 -5.40
CA ARG A 65 2.19 -6.48 -5.46
C ARG A 65 1.23 -6.80 -6.60
N ASP A 66 1.74 -7.14 -7.77
CA ASP A 66 0.95 -7.55 -8.94
C ASP A 66 0.07 -8.74 -8.55
N ARG A 67 0.65 -9.76 -7.89
CA ARG A 67 -0.11 -10.91 -7.38
C ARG A 67 -1.16 -10.53 -6.34
N TYR A 68 -0.81 -9.65 -5.39
CA TYR A 68 -1.73 -9.24 -4.33
C TYR A 68 -2.94 -8.44 -4.85
N VAL A 69 -2.69 -7.46 -5.72
CA VAL A 69 -3.76 -6.58 -6.25
C VAL A 69 -4.57 -7.31 -7.31
N ALA A 70 -3.92 -7.94 -8.29
CA ALA A 70 -4.62 -8.59 -9.41
C ALA A 70 -5.47 -9.79 -8.96
N ALA A 71 -5.12 -10.45 -7.85
CA ALA A 71 -5.89 -11.56 -7.31
C ALA A 71 -7.33 -11.17 -6.91
N GLN A 72 -7.62 -9.88 -6.72
CA GLN A 72 -8.95 -9.40 -6.34
C GLN A 72 -9.92 -9.37 -7.54
N TRP A 73 -9.40 -9.28 -8.77
CA TRP A 73 -10.21 -9.02 -9.97
C TRP A 73 -11.02 -10.23 -10.42
N ALA A 74 -10.42 -11.43 -10.45
CA ALA A 74 -11.10 -12.64 -10.91
C ALA A 74 -12.27 -13.03 -9.99
N PRO A 75 -12.12 -13.08 -8.65
CA PRO A 75 -13.25 -13.30 -7.74
C PRO A 75 -14.36 -12.26 -7.90
N THR A 76 -13.99 -10.97 -8.08
CA THR A 76 -14.94 -9.89 -8.32
C THR A 76 -15.76 -10.11 -9.59
N ARG A 77 -15.11 -10.53 -10.69
CA ARG A 77 -15.81 -10.89 -11.93
C ARG A 77 -16.77 -12.07 -11.72
N THR A 78 -16.29 -13.14 -11.11
CA THR A 78 -17.11 -14.34 -10.84
C THR A 78 -18.31 -14.01 -9.95
N TRP A 79 -18.12 -13.15 -8.95
CA TRP A 79 -19.22 -12.74 -8.08
C TRP A 79 -20.28 -11.95 -8.87
N LEU A 80 -19.87 -11.05 -9.77
CA LEU A 80 -20.79 -10.28 -10.61
C LEU A 80 -21.57 -11.14 -11.60
N ASP A 81 -20.95 -12.20 -12.14
CA ASP A 81 -21.64 -13.18 -12.97
C ASP A 81 -22.77 -13.90 -12.20
N ALA A 82 -22.55 -14.19 -10.93
CA ALA A 82 -23.51 -14.90 -10.08
C ALA A 82 -24.59 -14.00 -9.46
N HIS A 83 -24.34 -12.69 -9.31
CA HIS A 83 -25.21 -11.76 -8.59
C HIS A 83 -25.58 -10.51 -9.42
N PRO A 84 -26.15 -10.64 -10.65
CA PRO A 84 -26.37 -9.50 -11.54
C PRO A 84 -27.44 -8.50 -11.06
N GLY A 85 -28.31 -8.90 -10.13
CA GLY A 85 -29.37 -8.05 -9.57
C GLY A 85 -29.09 -7.55 -8.14
N ASP A 86 -27.90 -7.82 -7.60
CA ASP A 86 -27.53 -7.37 -6.26
C ASP A 86 -27.30 -5.85 -6.24
N GLU A 87 -27.62 -5.20 -5.12
CA GLU A 87 -27.49 -3.75 -4.95
C GLU A 87 -26.03 -3.28 -5.11
N LEU A 88 -25.05 -4.13 -4.78
CA LEU A 88 -23.62 -3.84 -4.91
C LEU A 88 -23.06 -4.14 -6.31
N ALA A 89 -23.83 -4.78 -7.19
CA ALA A 89 -23.35 -5.18 -8.51
C ALA A 89 -22.89 -3.99 -9.35
N GLY A 90 -23.59 -2.85 -9.27
CA GLY A 90 -23.18 -1.62 -9.94
C GLY A 90 -21.83 -1.10 -9.44
N ALA A 91 -21.64 -1.02 -8.12
CA ALA A 91 -20.41 -0.53 -7.52
C ALA A 91 -19.21 -1.45 -7.79
N MET A 92 -19.38 -2.77 -7.65
CA MET A 92 -18.33 -3.74 -7.95
C MET A 92 -18.01 -3.80 -9.44
N ARG A 93 -18.96 -3.47 -10.32
CA ARG A 93 -18.70 -3.34 -11.76
C ARG A 93 -17.83 -2.14 -12.06
N ALA A 94 -18.20 -0.96 -11.55
CA ALA A 94 -17.41 0.26 -11.70
C ALA A 94 -15.97 0.06 -11.16
N GLU A 95 -15.84 -0.53 -9.98
CA GLU A 95 -14.52 -0.83 -9.40
C GLU A 95 -13.71 -1.77 -10.29
N LEU A 96 -14.29 -2.83 -10.85
CA LEU A 96 -13.54 -3.74 -11.72
C LEU A 96 -13.15 -3.10 -13.07
N ASP A 97 -13.94 -2.15 -13.57
CA ASP A 97 -13.66 -1.44 -14.82
C ASP A 97 -12.47 -0.47 -14.66
N GLU A 98 -12.28 0.08 -13.45
CA GLU A 98 -11.24 1.10 -13.17
C GLU A 98 -10.00 0.54 -12.48
N ALA A 99 -10.15 -0.38 -11.52
CA ALA A 99 -9.08 -0.82 -10.63
C ALA A 99 -7.83 -1.36 -11.35
N PRO A 100 -7.93 -2.18 -12.43
CA PRO A 100 -6.75 -2.63 -13.15
C PRO A 100 -5.96 -1.49 -13.78
N LEU A 101 -6.66 -0.51 -14.36
CA LEU A 101 -6.02 0.65 -15.00
C LEU A 101 -5.40 1.59 -13.96
N ARG A 102 -6.16 1.89 -12.89
CA ARG A 102 -5.68 2.68 -11.74
C ARG A 102 -4.43 2.04 -11.14
N TYR A 103 -4.41 0.72 -10.98
CA TYR A 103 -3.25 -0.01 -10.47
C TYR A 103 -2.00 0.20 -11.33
N VAL A 104 -2.08 -0.08 -12.64
CA VAL A 104 -0.90 0.01 -13.52
C VAL A 104 -0.44 1.45 -13.76
N ARG A 105 -1.36 2.42 -13.71
CA ARG A 105 -1.06 3.83 -13.94
C ARG A 105 -0.47 4.51 -12.71
N HIS A 106 -1.06 4.31 -11.53
CA HIS A 106 -0.73 5.08 -10.33
C HIS A 106 -0.09 4.21 -9.25
N LEU A 107 -0.78 3.20 -8.71
CA LEU A 107 -0.31 2.46 -7.53
C LEU A 107 0.99 1.71 -7.79
N ARG A 108 1.09 0.98 -8.91
CA ARG A 108 2.24 0.12 -9.24
C ARG A 108 3.55 0.93 -9.29
N PRO A 109 3.65 2.04 -10.05
CA PRO A 109 4.88 2.84 -10.09
C PRO A 109 5.13 3.71 -8.85
N HIS A 110 4.10 4.30 -8.22
CA HIS A 110 4.31 5.36 -7.22
C HIS A 110 4.29 4.87 -5.78
N LEU A 111 3.43 3.91 -5.43
CA LEU A 111 3.29 3.47 -4.05
C LEU A 111 4.20 2.28 -3.77
N GLY A 112 4.99 2.33 -2.71
CA GLY A 112 5.76 1.23 -2.16
C GLY A 112 5.15 0.76 -0.85
N TRP A 113 5.52 -0.45 -0.42
CA TRP A 113 5.15 -0.98 0.88
C TRP A 113 6.26 -1.86 1.43
N GLY A 114 6.49 -1.80 2.74
CA GLY A 114 7.47 -2.65 3.39
C GLY A 114 7.14 -2.94 4.84
N VAL A 115 7.69 -4.06 5.34
CA VAL A 115 7.74 -4.37 6.78
C VAL A 115 9.10 -3.97 7.32
N PHE A 116 9.10 -3.21 8.40
CA PHE A 116 10.29 -2.74 9.10
C PHE A 116 10.33 -3.35 10.49
N ALA A 117 11.46 -3.98 10.82
CA ALA A 117 11.75 -4.42 12.17
C ALA A 117 12.48 -3.32 12.93
N LEU A 118 11.89 -2.86 14.03
CA LEU A 118 12.37 -1.74 14.82
C LEU A 118 12.78 -2.19 16.23
N ARG A 119 13.89 -1.64 16.72
CA ARG A 119 14.29 -1.75 18.13
C ARG A 119 14.48 -0.36 18.73
N ARG A 120 14.09 -0.22 20.00
CA ARG A 120 14.24 1.04 20.72
C ARG A 120 15.74 1.30 20.96
N ARG A 121 16.19 2.51 20.63
CA ARG A 121 17.50 3.05 21.01
C ARG A 121 17.62 3.26 22.51
#